data_AF-A0A945E5C8-F1
#
_entry.id   AF-A0A945E5C8-F1
#
_cell.length_a   1.000
_cell.length_b   1.000
_cell.length_c   1.000
_cell.angle_alpha   90.00
_cell.angle_beta   90.00
_cell.angle_gamma   90.00
#
_symmetry.space_group_name_H-M   'P 1'
#
loop_
_entity.id
_entity.type
_entity.pdbx_description
1 polymer ?
#
loop_
_entity_poly.entity_id
_entity_poly.type
_entity_poly.pdbx_seq_one_letter_code
_entity_poly.pdbx_strand_id
1 'polypeptide(L)'
;MRWSSLFIPTLRDAPAEAEAVSHRLLVRGGFMRQLQSGHYSMLPLGWRVHQKVGEIIRQEMDGIGAQEFLLPAMHPASVWQASGRWESMGDEMFRLTDRK
;
A
#
# COMPACT_ATOMS: atom_id res chain seq x y z
N MET A 1 0.39 -22.42 10.00
CA MET A 1 0.84 -21.51 11.07
C MET A 1 -0.07 -21.66 12.27
N ARG A 2 0.49 -21.77 13.48
CA ARG A 2 -0.29 -21.83 14.72
C ARG A 2 -0.59 -20.40 15.18
N TRP A 3 -1.73 -20.18 15.84
CA TRP A 3 -2.09 -18.86 16.37
C TRP A 3 -1.03 -18.31 17.32
N SER A 4 -0.49 -19.17 18.20
CA SER A 4 0.52 -18.80 19.20
C SER A 4 1.84 -18.28 18.62
N SER A 5 2.11 -18.49 17.33
CA SER A 5 3.32 -18.04 16.64
C SER A 5 3.05 -16.89 15.65
N LEU A 6 1.82 -16.38 15.59
CA LEU A 6 1.43 -15.33 14.66
C LEU A 6 1.41 -13.97 15.38
N PHE A 7 1.93 -12.94 14.72
CA PHE A 7 1.77 -11.56 15.18
C PHE A 7 0.43 -11.00 14.70
N ILE A 8 -0.60 -11.09 15.54
CA ILE A 8 -1.95 -10.59 15.28
C ILE A 8 -2.44 -9.80 16.50
N PRO A 9 -2.05 -8.52 16.63
CA PRO A 9 -2.40 -7.69 17.78
C PRO A 9 -3.85 -7.20 17.67
N THR A 10 -4.81 -8.08 17.94
CA THR A 10 -6.25 -7.71 17.94
C THR A 10 -6.56 -6.68 19.01
N LEU A 11 -7.50 -5.78 18.73
CA LEU A 11 -7.98 -4.78 19.69
C LEU A 11 -9.39 -5.12 20.18
N ARG A 12 -9.68 -4.81 21.44
CA ARG A 12 -11.04 -4.93 21.99
C ARG A 12 -11.97 -3.95 21.30
N ASP A 13 -11.53 -2.69 21.22
CA ASP A 13 -12.28 -1.56 20.65
C ASP A 13 -11.54 -1.05 19.41
N ALA A 14 -12.30 -0.59 18.42
CA ALA A 14 -11.71 0.06 17.25
C ALA A 14 -11.21 1.46 17.63
N PRO A 15 -10.21 2.01 16.93
CA PRO A 15 -9.77 3.39 17.16
C PRO A 15 -10.92 4.38 16.92
N ALA A 16 -11.01 5.41 17.76
CA ALA A 16 -12.11 6.37 17.74
C ALA A 16 -12.10 7.22 16.46
N GLU A 17 -10.92 7.45 15.91
CA GLU A 17 -10.65 8.21 14.70
C GLU A 17 -10.99 7.47 13.39
N ALA A 18 -11.26 6.17 13.45
CA ALA A 18 -11.65 5.41 12.27
C ALA A 18 -13.13 5.64 11.96
N GLU A 19 -13.46 6.34 10.88
CA GLU A 19 -14.86 6.54 10.46
C GLU A 19 -15.40 5.35 9.67
N ALA A 20 -14.64 4.87 8.67
CA ALA A 20 -15.06 3.78 7.80
C ALA A 20 -15.10 2.43 8.53
N VAL A 21 -16.16 1.64 8.31
CA VAL A 21 -16.33 0.30 8.90
C VAL A 21 -15.17 -0.63 8.52
N SER A 22 -14.72 -0.58 7.27
CA SER A 22 -13.58 -1.36 6.80
C SER A 22 -12.30 -1.03 7.57
N HIS A 23 -12.00 0.25 7.77
CA HIS A 23 -10.85 0.70 8.54
C HIS A 23 -10.92 0.22 9.98
N ARG A 24 -12.08 0.38 10.65
CA ARG A 24 -12.32 -0.12 12.01
C ARG A 24 -12.01 -1.62 12.12
N LEU A 25 -12.52 -2.43 11.19
CA LEU A 25 -12.35 -3.88 11.20
C LEU A 25 -10.90 -4.30 10.94
N LEU A 26 -10.23 -3.66 9.97
CA LEU A 26 -8.85 -4.00 9.62
C LEU A 26 -7.87 -3.69 10.76
N VAL A 27 -8.03 -2.55 11.46
CA VAL A 27 -7.19 -2.24 12.62
C VAL A 27 -7.53 -3.18 13.77
N ARG A 28 -8.82 -3.35 14.10
CA ARG A 28 -9.25 -4.18 15.24
C ARG A 28 -8.88 -5.65 15.08
N GLY A 29 -8.93 -6.16 13.85
CA GLY A 29 -8.54 -7.54 13.51
C GLY A 29 -7.02 -7.76 13.42
N GLY A 30 -6.19 -6.74 13.63
CA GLY A 30 -4.74 -6.85 13.53
C GLY A 30 -4.24 -7.08 12.10
N PHE A 31 -4.93 -6.54 11.09
CA PHE A 31 -4.51 -6.62 9.68
C PHE A 31 -3.57 -5.49 9.28
N MET A 32 -3.73 -4.31 9.89
CA MET A 32 -2.92 -3.13 9.60
C MET A 32 -2.75 -2.27 10.85
N ARG A 33 -1.71 -1.43 10.85
CA ARG A 33 -1.47 -0.41 11.88
C ARG A 33 -1.07 0.90 11.24
N GLN A 34 -1.64 2.01 11.70
CA GLN A 34 -1.28 3.33 11.20
C GLN A 34 0.13 3.71 11.67
N LEU A 35 0.95 4.22 10.75
CA LEU A 35 2.26 4.81 11.02
C LEU A 35 2.16 6.33 11.12
N GLN A 36 1.47 6.95 10.17
CA GLN A 36 1.12 8.38 10.14
C GLN A 36 -0.12 8.59 9.25
N SER A 37 -0.58 9.83 9.07
CA SER A 37 -1.73 10.11 8.17
C SER A 37 -1.50 9.51 6.78
N GLY A 38 -2.47 8.72 6.29
CA GLY A 38 -2.39 8.04 4.99
C GLY A 38 -1.37 6.90 4.87
N HIS A 39 -0.58 6.60 5.92
CA HIS A 39 0.47 5.58 5.87
C HIS A 39 0.21 4.45 6.87
N TYR A 40 0.23 3.22 6.37
CA TYR A 40 -0.10 2.03 7.14
C TYR A 40 0.95 0.94 6.98
N SER A 41 1.28 0.29 8.10
CA SER A 41 2.01 -0.96 8.12
C SER A 41 1.05 -2.12 7.93
N MET A 42 1.27 -2.92 6.89
CA MET A 42 0.52 -4.15 6.65
C MET A 42 1.03 -5.25 7.60
N LEU A 43 0.17 -5.77 8.47
CA LEU A 43 0.52 -6.83 9.42
C LEU A 43 0.39 -8.21 8.74
N PRO A 44 0.86 -9.33 9.35
CA PRO A 44 0.92 -10.62 8.68
C PRO A 44 -0.39 -11.10 8.05
N LEU A 45 -1.55 -10.87 8.68
CA LEU A 45 -2.84 -11.21 8.08
C LEU A 45 -3.18 -10.31 6.89
N GLY A 46 -3.01 -8.99 7.03
CA GLY A 46 -3.20 -8.03 5.94
C GLY A 46 -2.32 -8.35 4.74
N TRP A 47 -1.06 -8.70 5.01
CA TRP A 47 -0.10 -9.04 3.96
C TRP A 47 -0.51 -10.31 3.21
N ARG A 48 -0.99 -11.34 3.91
CA ARG A 48 -1.51 -12.55 3.27
C ARG A 48 -2.70 -12.28 2.37
N VAL A 49 -3.61 -11.40 2.78
CA VAL A 49 -4.76 -10.99 1.94
C VAL A 49 -4.28 -10.17 0.74
N HIS A 50 -3.37 -9.21 0.96
CA HIS A 50 -2.77 -8.40 -0.10
C HIS A 50 -2.11 -9.29 -1.17
N GLN A 51 -1.33 -10.29 -0.75
CA GLN A 51 -0.71 -11.25 -1.68
C GLN A 51 -1.73 -12.07 -2.47
N LYS A 52 -2.84 -12.49 -1.85
CA LYS A 52 -3.93 -13.19 -2.56
C LYS A 52 -4.58 -12.31 -3.63
N VAL A 53 -4.81 -11.04 -3.32
CA VAL A 53 -5.37 -10.09 -4.31
C VAL A 53 -4.39 -9.87 -5.45
N GLY A 54 -3.11 -9.64 -5.14
CA GLY A 54 -2.06 -9.49 -6.16
C GLY A 54 -1.92 -10.71 -7.06
N GLU A 55 -2.03 -11.92 -6.49
CA GLU A 55 -1.99 -13.17 -7.24
C GLU A 55 -3.15 -13.30 -8.24
N ILE A 56 -4.38 -12.98 -7.83
CA ILE A 56 -5.53 -12.99 -8.74
C ILE A 56 -5.29 -11.99 -9.89
N ILE A 57 -4.84 -10.78 -9.57
CA ILE A 57 -4.55 -9.76 -10.60
C ILE A 57 -3.50 -10.27 -11.59
N ARG A 58 -2.40 -10.88 -11.11
CA ARG A 58 -1.37 -11.45 -12.01
C ARG A 58 -1.95 -12.52 -12.93
N GLN A 59 -2.72 -13.46 -12.37
CA GLN A 59 -3.33 -14.54 -13.16
C GLN A 59 -4.21 -13.99 -14.30
N GLU A 60 -5.01 -12.97 -14.03
CA GLU A 60 -5.85 -12.34 -15.05
C GLU A 60 -5.02 -11.58 -16.11
N MET A 61 -3.97 -10.87 -15.68
CA MET A 61 -3.08 -10.12 -16.57
C MET A 61 -2.24 -11.06 -17.46
N ASP A 62 -1.73 -12.16 -16.92
CA ASP A 62 -1.02 -13.20 -17.66
C ASP A 62 -1.97 -13.86 -18.68
N GLY A 63 -3.24 -14.06 -18.31
CA GLY A 63 -4.27 -14.62 -19.19
C GLY A 63 -4.51 -13.80 -20.47
N ILE A 64 -4.22 -12.50 -20.45
CA ILE A 64 -4.29 -11.60 -21.62
C ILE A 64 -2.93 -11.31 -22.25
N GLY A 65 -1.87 -12.00 -21.82
CA GLY A 65 -0.52 -11.87 -22.38
C GLY A 65 0.26 -10.64 -21.92
N ALA A 66 -0.12 -10.02 -20.79
CA ALA A 66 0.68 -8.95 -20.19
C ALA A 66 2.01 -9.51 -19.65
N GLN A 67 2.98 -8.61 -19.40
CA GLN A 67 4.28 -8.95 -18.82
C GLN A 67 4.53 -8.06 -17.60
N GLU A 68 4.73 -8.67 -16.42
CA GLU A 68 5.00 -7.95 -15.18
C GLU A 68 6.47 -7.50 -15.11
N PHE A 69 6.70 -6.24 -14.72
CA PHE A 69 8.02 -5.70 -14.38
C PHE A 69 7.91 -4.73 -13.20
N LEU A 70 9.00 -4.59 -12.45
CA LEU A 70 9.08 -3.73 -11.26
C LEU A 70 9.92 -2.48 -11.58
N LEU A 71 9.33 -1.30 -11.39
CA LEU A 71 10.00 -0.02 -11.54
C LEU A 71 10.37 0.59 -10.18
N PRO A 72 11.40 1.44 -10.11
CA PRO A 72 11.70 2.20 -8.90
C PRO A 72 10.56 3.16 -8.55
N ALA A 73 10.34 3.45 -7.27
CA ALA A 73 9.33 4.44 -6.86
C ALA A 73 9.78 5.89 -7.12
N MET A 74 11.09 6.15 -6.96
CA MET A 74 11.69 7.47 -7.22
C MET A 74 12.23 7.54 -8.64
N HIS A 75 11.94 8.65 -9.31
CA HIS A 75 12.31 8.88 -10.70
C HIS A 75 12.99 10.26 -10.83
N PRO A 76 13.93 10.43 -11.78
CA PRO A 76 14.44 11.76 -12.11
C PRO A 76 13.31 12.64 -12.66
N ALA A 77 13.34 13.93 -12.32
CA ALA A 77 12.33 14.90 -12.74
C ALA A 77 12.17 14.97 -14.27
N SER A 78 13.24 14.74 -15.02
CA SER A 78 13.26 14.81 -16.49
C SER A 78 12.22 13.91 -17.18
N VAL A 79 11.93 12.73 -16.63
CA VAL A 79 10.93 11.80 -17.18
C VAL A 79 9.52 12.40 -17.09
N TRP A 80 9.21 13.07 -16.00
CA TRP A 80 7.92 13.71 -15.78
C TRP A 80 7.77 14.97 -16.62
N GLN A 81 8.83 15.79 -16.70
CA GLN A 81 8.91 17.00 -17.51
C GLN A 81 8.73 16.69 -19.01
N ALA A 82 9.38 15.63 -19.52
CA ALA A 82 9.24 15.21 -20.91
C ALA A 82 7.79 14.88 -21.28
N SER A 83 6.99 14.42 -20.31
CA SER A 83 5.55 14.15 -20.52
C SER A 83 4.63 15.35 -20.23
N GLY A 84 5.16 16.47 -19.75
CA GLY A 84 4.39 17.63 -19.27
C GLY A 84 3.63 17.40 -17.95
N ARG A 85 3.85 16.24 -17.29
CA ARG A 85 3.10 15.86 -16.08
C ARG A 85 3.69 16.44 -14.79
N TRP A 86 4.92 16.94 -14.85
CA TRP A 86 5.59 17.55 -13.70
C TRP A 86 4.79 18.73 -13.12
N GLU A 87 4.23 19.57 -13.97
CA GLU A 87 3.41 20.70 -13.56
C GLU A 87 1.97 20.26 -13.27
N SER A 88 1.37 19.43 -14.13
CA SER A 88 -0.04 19.03 -14.02
C SER A 88 -0.41 18.27 -12.74
N MET A 89 0.56 17.55 -12.16
CA MET A 89 0.34 16.76 -10.94
C MET A 89 0.34 17.64 -9.67
N GLY A 90 0.83 18.88 -9.77
CA GLY A 90 0.78 19.86 -8.69
C GLY A 90 1.36 19.37 -7.36
N ASP A 91 0.65 19.69 -6.29
CA ASP A 91 1.05 19.46 -4.89
C ASP A 91 0.90 18.01 -4.43
N GLU A 92 0.16 17.18 -5.16
CA GLU A 92 0.02 15.74 -4.86
C GLU A 92 1.29 14.96 -5.23
N MET A 93 2.12 15.48 -6.15
CA MET A 93 3.39 14.86 -6.48
C MET A 93 4.43 15.13 -5.40
N PHE A 94 4.81 14.09 -4.67
CA PHE A 94 5.97 14.14 -3.79
C PHE A 94 7.25 14.40 -4.59
N ARG A 95 7.98 15.47 -4.24
CA ARG A 95 9.24 15.87 -4.87
C ARG A 95 10.31 16.00 -3.80
N LEU A 96 11.51 15.58 -4.12
CA LEU A 96 12.68 15.76 -3.28
C LEU A 96 13.88 16.13 -4.14
N THR A 97 14.79 16.90 -3.58
CA THR A 97 16.12 17.11 -4.13
C THR A 97 17.08 16.20 -3.38
N ASP A 98 17.93 15.48 -4.10
CA ASP A 98 18.97 14.70 -3.45
C ASP A 98 20.08 15.64 -2.89
N ARG A 99 21.19 15.07 -2.44
CA ARG A 99 22.27 15.86 -1.81
C ARG A 99 23.19 16.56 -2.82
N LYS A 100 23.00 16.39 -4.12
CA LYS A 100 23.87 17.00 -5.15
C LYS A 100 23.34 18.35 -5.63
#